data_AF-A0AA90T3W4-F1
#
_entry.id   AF-A0AA90T3W4-F1
#
_cell.length_a   1.000
_cell.length_b   1.000
_cell.length_c   1.000
_cell.angle_alpha   90.00
_cell.angle_beta   90.00
_cell.angle_gamma   90.00
#
_symmetry.space_group_name_H-M   'P 1'
#
loop_
_entity.id
_entity.type
_entity.pdbx_description
1 polymer ?
#
loop_
_entity_poly.entity_id
_entity_poly.type
_entity_poly.pdbx_seq_one_letter_code
_entity_poly.pdbx_strand_id
1 'polypeptide(L)' 'MTQHYVPTPEEIRHAREKAGLTQTEAAELVCATCNAWQKWEATEGSNSARKMHPGIWKLFKIEMTKK' A
#
# COMPACT_ATOMS: atom_id res chain seq x y z
N MET A 1 -9.77 -21.85 -5.00
CA MET A 1 -10.26 -20.53 -4.52
C MET A 1 -9.04 -19.70 -4.17
N THR A 2 -8.62 -18.75 -5.02
CA THR A 2 -7.49 -17.86 -4.69
C THR A 2 -7.98 -16.81 -3.70
N GLN A 3 -7.65 -17.01 -2.43
CA GLN A 3 -7.92 -16.02 -1.39
C GLN A 3 -7.02 -14.81 -1.63
N HIS A 4 -7.60 -13.70 -2.09
CA HIS A 4 -6.88 -12.45 -2.29
C HIS A 4 -6.92 -11.64 -0.99
N TYR A 5 -5.75 -11.48 -0.36
CA TYR A 5 -5.60 -10.74 0.88
C TYR A 5 -5.64 -9.22 0.63
N VAL A 6 -6.59 -8.53 1.25
CA VAL A 6 -6.69 -7.07 1.24
C VAL A 6 -6.04 -6.55 2.51
N PRO A 7 -4.94 -5.78 2.43
CA PRO A 7 -4.25 -5.28 3.62
C PRO A 7 -5.04 -4.15 4.28
N THR A 8 -4.86 -4.00 5.59
CA THR A 8 -5.39 -2.86 6.35
C THR A 8 -4.51 -1.62 6.14
N PRO A 9 -5.03 -0.39 6.38
CA PRO A 9 -4.22 0.83 6.31
C PRO A 9 -2.96 0.79 7.19
N GLU A 10 -3.09 0.19 8.37
CA GLU A 10 -1.97 0.02 9.32
C GLU A 10 -0.89 -0.92 8.77
N GLU A 11 -1.28 -2.03 8.14
CA GLU A 11 -0.33 -2.95 7.51
C GLU A 11 0.42 -2.31 6.34
N ILE A 12 -0.28 -1.52 5.53
CA ILE A 12 0.33 -0.79 4.40
C ILE A 12 1.37 0.19 4.92
N ARG A 13 1.00 0.97 5.94
CA ARG A 13 1.90 1.93 6.60
C ARG A 13 3.11 1.25 7.21
N HIS A 14 2.89 0.17 7.98
CA HIS A 14 3.96 -0.55 8.66
C HIS A 14 4.94 -1.17 7.65
N ALA A 15 4.45 -1.77 6.57
CA ALA A 15 5.32 -2.33 5.54
C ALA A 15 6.16 -1.25 4.84
N ARG A 16 5.56 -0.07 4.55
CA ARG A 16 6.29 1.06 4.00
C ARG A 16 7.38 1.57 4.95
N GLU A 17 7.04 1.79 6.21
CA GLU A 17 7.99 2.27 7.22
C GLU A 17 9.14 1.27 7.43
N LYS A 18 8.83 -0.03 7.45
CA LYS A 18 9.84 -1.11 7.51
C LYS A 18 10.76 -1.12 6.28
N ALA A 19 10.25 -0.73 5.12
CA ALA A 19 11.03 -0.59 3.88
C ALA A 19 11.88 0.70 3.84
N GLY A 20 11.73 1.59 4.82
CA GLY A 20 12.39 2.90 4.82
C GLY A 20 11.92 3.84 3.71
N LEU A 21 10.71 3.62 3.18
CA LEU A 21 10.18 4.37 2.05
C LEU A 21 9.28 5.54 2.50
N THR A 22 9.37 6.65 1.77
CA THR A 22 8.35 7.70 1.80
C THR A 22 7.07 7.24 1.09
N GLN A 23 5.95 7.93 1.34
CA GLN A 23 4.68 7.63 0.68
C GLN A 23 4.77 7.78 -0.85
N THR A 24 5.56 8.74 -1.33
CA THR A 24 5.78 8.95 -2.77
C THR A 24 6.58 7.82 -3.39
N GLU A 25 7.71 7.41 -2.80
CA GLU A 25 8.52 6.30 -3.30
C GLU A 25 7.72 4.98 -3.31
N ALA A 26 6.92 4.74 -2.27
CA ALA A 26 6.07 3.56 -2.20
C ALA A 26 4.98 3.56 -3.29
N ALA A 27 4.41 4.72 -3.59
CA ALA A 27 3.45 4.88 -4.69
C ALA A 27 4.09 4.62 -6.05
N GLU A 28 5.29 5.16 -6.27
CA GLU A 28 6.05 4.99 -7.52
C GLU A 28 6.41 3.52 -7.78
N LEU A 29 6.77 2.76 -6.74
CA LEU A 29 7.05 1.32 -6.86
C LEU A 29 5.89 0.50 -7.41
N VAL A 30 4.64 0.96 -7.21
CA VAL A 30 3.44 0.29 -7.71
C VAL A 30 2.73 1.06 -8.83
N CYS A 31 3.43 1.98 -9.48
CA CYS A 31 2.89 2.82 -10.56
C CYS A 31 1.61 3.59 -10.15
N ALA A 32 1.55 4.03 -8.89
CA ALA A 32 0.45 4.80 -8.32
C ALA A 32 0.88 6.24 -7.99
N THR A 33 -0.11 7.08 -7.70
CA THR A 33 0.15 8.46 -7.23
C THR A 33 0.27 8.50 -5.70
N CYS A 34 1.04 9.46 -5.18
CA CYS A 34 1.17 9.65 -3.72
C CYS A 34 -0.19 9.85 -3.01
N ASN A 35 -1.13 10.55 -3.65
CA ASN A 35 -2.50 10.71 -3.14
C ASN A 35 -3.25 9.35 -3.05
N ALA A 36 -3.07 8.46 -4.03
CA ALA A 36 -3.66 7.12 -3.94
C ALA A 36 -3.08 6.35 -2.75
N TRP A 37 -1.77 6.45 -2.53
CA TRP A 37 -1.09 5.84 -1.39
C TRP A 37 -1.59 6.36 -0.05
N GLN A 38 -1.73 7.68 0.10
CA GLN A 38 -2.27 8.31 1.31
C GLN A 38 -3.70 7.85 1.62
N LYS A 39 -4.54 7.64 0.60
CA LYS A 39 -5.91 7.11 0.79
C LYS A 39 -5.91 5.66 1.26
N TRP A 40 -4.89 4.88 0.91
CA TRP A 40 -4.73 3.51 1.38
C TRP A 40 -4.22 3.47 2.83
N GLU A 41 -3.42 4.44 3.26
CA GLU A 41 -2.95 4.58 4.66
C GLU A 41 -3.94 5.34 5.55
N ALA A 42 -4.97 5.96 4.99
CA ALA A 42 -5.97 6.71 5.75
C ALA A 42 -6.77 5.76 6.66
N THR A 43 -7.03 6.23 7.89
CA THR A 43 -7.79 5.48 8.91
C THR A 43 -9.15 5.03 8.38
N GLU A 44 -9.49 3.77 8.64
CA GLU A 44 -10.80 3.22 8.27
C GLU A 44 -11.93 4.07 8.87
N GLY A 45 -12.96 4.35 8.06
CA GLY A 45 -14.09 5.22 8.45
C GLY A 45 -13.90 6.71 8.12
N SER A 46 -12.70 7.12 7.68
CA SER A 46 -12.52 8.45 7.06
C SER A 46 -13.15 8.50 5.67
N ASN A 47 -13.73 9.64 5.29
CA ASN A 47 -14.25 9.88 3.94
C ASN A 47 -13.18 9.74 2.84
N SER A 48 -11.90 9.78 3.21
CA SER A 48 -10.77 9.62 2.29
C SER A 48 -10.22 8.19 2.22
N ALA A 49 -10.66 7.29 3.10
CA ALA A 49 -10.13 5.93 3.17
C ALA A 49 -10.54 5.09 1.96
N ARG A 50 -9.56 4.42 1.33
CA ARG A 50 -9.78 3.47 0.24
C ARG A 50 -9.07 2.17 0.53
N LYS A 51 -9.71 1.05 0.22
CA LYS A 51 -9.06 -0.26 0.27
C LYS A 51 -8.04 -0.38 -0.86
N MET A 52 -6.84 -0.85 -0.53
CA MET A 52 -5.84 -1.17 -1.54
C MET A 52 -6.25 -2.45 -2.28
N HIS A 53 -6.14 -2.45 -3.61
CA HIS A 53 -6.42 -3.64 -4.39
C HIS A 53 -5.38 -4.73 -4.06
N PRO A 54 -5.77 -6.00 -3.85
CA PRO A 54 -4.86 -7.07 -3.44
C PRO A 54 -3.72 -7.33 -4.45
N GLY A 55 -3.96 -7.05 -5.75
CA GLY A 55 -2.92 -7.11 -6.78
C GLY A 55 -1.83 -6.03 -6.62
N ILE A 56 -2.20 -4.81 -6.20
CA ILE A 56 -1.26 -3.72 -5.94
C ILE A 56 -0.42 -4.06 -4.70
N TRP A 57 -1.05 -4.59 -3.65
CA TRP A 57 -0.34 -5.04 -2.47
C TRP A 57 0.67 -6.14 -2.77
N LYS A 58 0.30 -7.10 -3.62
CA LYS A 58 1.21 -8.15 -4.07
C LYS A 58 2.41 -7.57 -4.84
N LEU A 59 2.16 -6.61 -5.74
CA LEU A 59 3.22 -5.93 -6.48
C LEU A 59 4.18 -5.19 -5.54
N PHE A 60 3.66 -4.42 -4.58
CA PHE A 60 4.47 -3.71 -3.60
C PHE A 60 5.44 -4.65 -2.86
N LYS A 61 4.94 -5.79 -2.36
CA LYS A 61 5.78 -6.78 -1.67
C LYS A 61 6.85 -7.41 -2.57
N ILE A 62 6.54 -7.64 -3.85
CA ILE A 62 7.51 -8.17 -4.82
C ILE A 62 8.62 -7.14 -5.04
N GLU A 63 8.27 -5.88 -5.29
CA GLU A 63 9.25 -4.81 -5.53
C GLU A 63 10.09 -4.51 -4.28
N MET A 64 9.52 -4.57 -3.09
CA MET A 64 10.27 -4.47 -1.82
C MET A 64 11.31 -5.56 -1.63
N THR A 65 11.08 -6.77 -2.15
CA THR A 65 12.00 -7.92 -1.98
C THR A 65 13.18 -7.84 -2.93
N LYS A 66 13.07 -7.07 -4.02
CA LYS A 66 14.15 -6.90 -5.01
C LYS A 66 15.21 -5.87 -4.59
N LYS A 67 14.92 -5.06 -3.58
CA LYS A 67 15.77 -3.95 -3.10
C LYS A 67 16.62 -4.41 -1.93
#